data_AF-A0A1C6HAV8-F1
#
_entry.id   AF-A0A1C6HAV8-F1
#
_cell.length_a   1.000
_cell.length_b   1.000
_cell.length_c   1.000
_cell.angle_alpha   90.00
_cell.angle_beta   90.00
_cell.angle_gamma   90.00
#
_symmetry.space_group_name_H-M   'P 1'
#
loop_
_entity.id
_entity.type
_entity.pdbx_description
1 polymer ?
#
loop_
_entity_poly.entity_id
_entity_poly.type
_entity_poly.pdbx_seq_one_letter_code
_entity_poly.pdbx_strand_id
1 'polypeptide(L)'
;MEACISEFPGRKSLLFLTLVMSFGFVLAACGNSNSSAETSSAADETVSEEPAEEQETTDTNGENVLIAYFSYTGNTEEVAQMIAEYTGGDLAEIQRAEEYGDLQEEAETEILDGVHPEITVSVDNVEEYDTIFVGYPIWLAYHKLIQCTL
;
A
#
# COMPACT_ATOMS: atom_id res chain seq x y z
N MET A 1 -41.59 8.82 31.84
CA MET A 1 -41.95 7.86 32.91
C MET A 1 -40.97 6.71 32.75
N GLU A 2 -39.76 6.89 33.28
CA GLU A 2 -39.29 6.19 34.50
C GLU A 2 -39.07 4.70 34.21
N ALA A 3 -37.89 4.09 34.39
CA ALA A 3 -36.82 4.39 35.33
C ALA A 3 -35.45 3.85 34.87
N CYS A 4 -34.42 4.50 35.37
CA CYS A 4 -33.01 4.11 35.44
C CYS A 4 -32.76 2.81 36.22
N ILE A 5 -31.47 2.45 36.30
CA ILE A 5 -30.74 1.44 37.11
C ILE A 5 -30.15 0.40 36.13
N SER A 6 -28.85 0.27 35.90
CA SER A 6 -27.69 0.56 36.77
C SER A 6 -26.41 0.78 35.95
N GLU A 7 -25.64 1.79 36.36
CA GLU A 7 -24.20 1.93 36.10
C GLU A 7 -23.42 0.63 36.33
N PHE A 8 -22.50 0.30 35.42
CA PHE A 8 -21.33 -0.53 35.70
C PHE A 8 -20.10 0.38 35.86
N PRO A 9 -19.67 0.69 37.10
CA PRO A 9 -18.45 1.45 37.32
C PRO A 9 -17.22 0.55 37.27
N GLY A 10 -16.25 0.96 36.45
CA GLY A 10 -14.82 0.92 36.74
C GLY A 10 -14.17 -0.39 37.18
N ARG A 11 -13.53 -1.09 36.23
CA ARG A 11 -12.26 -1.82 36.45
C ARG A 11 -11.32 -1.68 35.25
N LYS A 12 -11.03 -0.42 34.91
CA LYS A 12 -9.78 -0.07 34.21
C LYS A 12 -8.65 -0.39 35.19
N SER A 13 -7.58 -1.04 34.74
CA SER A 13 -6.42 -1.48 35.54
C SER A 13 -6.48 -2.90 36.16
N LEU A 14 -6.74 -3.92 35.34
CA LEU A 14 -6.33 -5.30 35.67
C LEU A 14 -5.86 -6.13 34.46
N LEU A 15 -5.31 -5.48 33.43
CA LEU A 15 -4.65 -6.16 32.30
C LEU A 15 -3.17 -5.79 32.16
N PHE A 16 -2.61 -5.05 33.12
CA PHE A 16 -1.18 -4.67 33.14
C PHE A 16 -0.29 -5.62 33.97
N LEU A 17 -0.84 -6.69 34.56
CA LEU A 17 -0.11 -7.55 35.51
C LEU A 17 0.51 -8.82 34.89
N THR A 18 0.38 -9.05 33.58
CA THR A 18 0.99 -10.22 32.91
C THR A 18 2.34 -9.91 32.24
N LEU A 19 2.87 -8.69 32.41
CA LEU A 19 4.14 -8.23 31.81
C LEU A 19 5.42 -8.67 32.56
N VAL A 20 5.35 -9.32 33.74
CA VAL A 20 6.54 -9.47 34.62
C VAL A 20 6.94 -10.93 34.90
N MET A 21 6.71 -11.86 33.97
CA MET A 21 7.11 -13.28 34.17
C MET A 21 7.80 -13.92 32.95
N SER A 22 8.67 -13.17 32.27
CA SER A 22 9.61 -13.75 31.28
C SER A 22 11.04 -13.18 31.38
N PHE A 23 11.36 -12.50 32.49
CA PHE A 23 12.74 -12.18 32.84
C PHE A 23 13.41 -13.43 33.42
N GLY A 24 14.00 -14.25 32.56
CA GLY A 24 14.63 -15.49 33.01
C GLY A 24 15.33 -16.30 31.93
N PHE A 25 16.16 -15.68 31.09
CA PHE A 25 17.19 -16.41 30.33
C PHE A 25 18.52 -15.66 30.35
N VAL A 26 19.23 -15.88 31.45
CA VAL A 26 20.68 -16.10 31.62
C VAL A 26 21.63 -15.34 30.69
N LEU A 27 22.28 -14.31 31.25
CA LEU A 27 23.58 -13.80 30.83
C LEU A 27 24.68 -14.80 31.22
N ALA A 28 25.36 -15.37 30.23
CA ALA A 28 26.68 -15.96 30.37
C ALA A 28 27.46 -15.84 29.05
N ALA A 29 28.21 -14.75 28.88
CA ALA A 29 29.45 -14.75 28.09
C ALA A 29 30.29 -13.51 28.43
N CYS A 30 31.36 -13.72 29.20
CA CYS A 30 32.58 -12.91 29.18
C CYS A 30 33.20 -12.99 27.75
N GLY A 31 34.04 -12.07 27.24
CA GLY A 31 34.69 -10.91 27.83
C GLY A 31 35.65 -10.23 26.82
N ASN A 32 35.86 -8.94 27.06
CA ASN A 32 37.05 -8.09 26.94
C ASN A 32 38.18 -8.36 25.89
N SER A 33 38.29 -7.37 24.98
CA SER A 33 39.48 -6.65 24.46
C SER A 33 40.66 -7.38 23.81
N ASN A 34 40.91 -7.09 22.52
CA ASN A 34 42.22 -6.60 22.08
C ASN A 34 42.16 -5.84 20.75
N SER A 35 42.99 -4.80 20.64
CA SER A 35 43.13 -3.88 19.51
C SER A 35 44.16 -4.37 18.47
N SER A 36 43.91 -3.97 17.22
CA SER A 36 44.87 -3.64 16.15
C SER A 36 45.60 -4.75 15.35
N ALA A 37 45.47 -4.54 14.03
CA ALA A 37 46.50 -4.52 12.99
C ALA A 37 46.73 -5.75 12.08
N GLU A 38 46.29 -5.56 10.82
CA GLU A 38 47.05 -5.66 9.56
C GLU A 38 47.49 -7.02 8.97
N THR A 39 47.13 -7.20 7.68
CA THR A 39 47.95 -7.73 6.56
C THR A 39 47.71 -9.17 6.04
N SER A 40 47.17 -9.20 4.79
CA SER A 40 47.38 -10.14 3.64
C SER A 40 47.09 -11.64 3.84
N SER A 41 46.55 -12.41 2.88
CA SER A 41 46.60 -12.33 1.43
C SER A 41 45.52 -13.23 0.79
N ALA A 42 45.11 -12.81 -0.41
CA ALA A 42 44.47 -13.50 -1.54
C ALA A 42 44.21 -15.02 -1.50
N ALA A 43 43.00 -15.34 -1.99
CA ALA A 43 42.61 -16.36 -2.97
C ALA A 43 41.27 -16.96 -2.52
N ASP A 44 40.26 -17.24 -3.32
CA ASP A 44 39.97 -17.12 -4.75
C ASP A 44 38.62 -17.84 -4.89
N GLU A 45 37.77 -17.35 -5.79
CA GLU A 45 36.58 -18.00 -6.36
C GLU A 45 35.35 -18.29 -5.46
N THR A 46 34.09 -18.30 -5.90
CA THR A 46 33.32 -17.89 -7.10
C THR A 46 31.87 -18.30 -6.78
N VAL A 47 30.89 -17.62 -7.40
CA VAL A 47 29.44 -17.96 -7.55
C VAL A 47 28.57 -17.62 -6.30
N SER A 48 27.54 -16.80 -6.38
CA SER A 48 26.50 -16.76 -7.41
C SER A 48 25.99 -15.33 -7.62
N GLU A 49 26.26 -14.80 -8.80
CA GLU A 49 25.47 -13.71 -9.38
C GLU A 49 24.14 -14.33 -9.80
N GLU A 50 23.06 -13.87 -9.16
CA GLU A 50 21.71 -14.10 -9.66
C GLU A 50 21.51 -13.16 -10.85
N PRO A 51 21.07 -13.66 -12.02
CA PRO A 51 20.87 -12.81 -13.19
C PRO A 51 19.82 -11.76 -12.86
N ALA A 52 20.18 -10.49 -13.04
CA ALA A 52 19.20 -9.45 -13.30
C ALA A 52 18.38 -9.92 -14.51
N GLU A 53 17.10 -10.19 -14.30
CA GLU A 53 16.15 -10.33 -15.40
C GLU A 53 16.23 -9.03 -16.21
N GLU A 54 16.80 -9.13 -17.41
CA GLU A 54 16.55 -8.16 -18.47
C GLU A 54 15.04 -8.10 -18.64
N GLN A 55 14.45 -7.04 -18.10
CA GLN A 55 13.10 -6.67 -18.44
C GLN A 55 13.07 -6.50 -19.96
N GLU A 56 12.30 -7.35 -20.63
CA GLU A 56 11.86 -7.05 -21.99
C GLU A 56 11.14 -5.72 -21.92
N THR A 57 11.85 -4.65 -22.29
CA THR A 57 11.22 -3.43 -22.75
C THR A 57 10.46 -3.85 -23.98
N THR A 58 9.16 -4.10 -23.83
CA THR A 58 8.27 -4.15 -24.97
C THR A 58 8.40 -2.78 -25.61
N ASP A 59 9.16 -2.73 -26.69
CA ASP A 59 9.36 -1.56 -27.53
C ASP A 59 7.99 -1.22 -28.13
N THR A 60 7.15 -0.53 -27.35
CA THR A 60 5.89 0.11 -27.75
C THR A 60 6.24 1.30 -28.63
N ASN A 61 6.96 1.06 -29.72
CA ASN A 61 7.39 2.08 -30.67
C ASN A 61 6.23 2.58 -31.56
N GLY A 62 4.98 2.51 -31.07
CA GLY A 62 3.80 2.89 -31.82
C GLY A 62 2.45 2.68 -31.16
N GLU A 63 2.37 2.25 -29.90
CA GLU A 63 1.09 2.21 -29.16
C GLU A 63 1.08 3.34 -28.12
N ASN A 64 0.08 4.21 -28.20
CA ASN A 64 -0.10 5.28 -27.23
C ASN A 64 -0.71 4.68 -25.95
N VAL A 65 0.03 4.74 -24.85
CA VAL A 65 -0.39 4.18 -23.56
C VAL A 65 -0.79 5.31 -22.61
N LEU A 66 -1.98 5.19 -22.01
CA LEU A 66 -2.44 6.04 -20.91
C LEU A 66 -2.47 5.25 -19.61
N ILE A 67 -1.98 5.83 -18.53
CA ILE A 67 -2.06 5.31 -17.18
C ILE A 67 -2.93 6.27 -16.37
N ALA A 68 -4.23 5.99 -16.35
CA ALA A 68 -5.19 6.72 -15.52
C ALA A 68 -5.19 6.15 -14.10
N TYR A 69 -5.08 6.98 -13.06
CA TYR A 69 -5.07 6.49 -11.68
C TYR A 69 -5.74 7.42 -10.68
N PHE A 70 -6.38 6.84 -9.66
CA PHE A 70 -6.80 7.55 -8.45
C PHE A 70 -5.93 7.11 -7.28
N SER A 71 -5.49 8.05 -6.44
CA SER A 71 -4.63 7.77 -5.28
C SER A 71 -5.02 8.65 -4.10
N TYR A 72 -5.30 8.05 -2.94
CA TYR A 72 -5.62 8.82 -1.72
C TYR A 72 -4.39 9.07 -0.83
N THR A 73 -3.48 8.09 -0.73
CA THR A 73 -2.28 8.17 0.12
C THR A 73 -0.96 8.01 -0.65
N GLY A 74 -0.98 8.08 -1.98
CA GLY A 74 0.22 8.01 -2.82
C GLY A 74 0.60 6.61 -3.32
N ASN A 75 0.13 5.52 -2.71
CA ASN A 75 0.56 4.17 -3.08
C ASN A 75 0.24 3.81 -4.55
N THR A 76 -0.95 4.16 -5.02
CA THR A 76 -1.37 3.87 -6.39
C THR A 76 -0.65 4.78 -7.38
N GLU A 77 -0.35 6.02 -6.99
CA GLU A 77 0.44 6.94 -7.78
C GLU A 77 1.86 6.41 -8.02
N GLU A 78 2.53 5.90 -6.98
CA GLU A 78 3.86 5.30 -7.09
C GLU A 78 3.87 4.14 -8.11
N VAL A 79 2.85 3.28 -8.08
CA VAL A 79 2.70 2.19 -9.05
C VAL A 79 2.42 2.71 -10.45
N ALA A 80 1.57 3.73 -10.59
CA ALA A 80 1.28 4.35 -11.88
C ALA A 80 2.56 4.93 -12.52
N GLN A 81 3.39 5.62 -11.71
CA GLN A 81 4.67 6.17 -12.14
C GLN A 81 5.63 5.06 -12.63
N MET A 82 5.72 3.94 -11.92
CA MET A 82 6.51 2.79 -12.37
C MET A 82 6.02 2.25 -13.73
N ILE A 83 4.70 2.10 -13.90
CA ILE A 83 4.14 1.63 -15.18
C ILE A 83 4.45 2.61 -16.31
N ALA A 84 4.32 3.92 -16.06
CA ALA A 84 4.68 4.95 -17.04
C ALA A 84 6.18 4.89 -17.42
N GLU A 85 7.07 4.69 -16.44
CA GLU A 85 8.51 4.51 -16.69
C GLU A 85 8.80 3.28 -17.57
N TYR A 86 8.09 2.17 -17.34
CA TYR A 86 8.27 0.94 -18.13
C TYR A 86 7.67 0.99 -19.54
N THR A 87 6.57 1.71 -19.72
CA THR A 87 5.80 1.72 -20.97
C THR A 87 6.07 2.95 -21.84
N GLY A 88 6.66 4.01 -21.26
CA GLY A 88 6.74 5.33 -21.87
C GLY A 88 5.38 6.04 -21.99
N GLY A 89 4.34 5.55 -21.29
CA GLY A 89 2.98 6.08 -21.38
C GLY A 89 2.75 7.35 -20.57
N ASP A 90 1.65 8.03 -20.89
CA ASP A 90 1.23 9.25 -20.20
C ASP A 90 0.51 8.96 -18.89
N LEU A 91 0.76 9.76 -17.86
CA LEU A 91 0.05 9.71 -16.59
C LEU A 91 -1.17 10.63 -16.61
N ALA A 92 -2.32 10.12 -16.16
CA ALA A 92 -3.50 10.93 -15.91
C ALA A 92 -4.05 10.67 -14.50
N GLU A 93 -4.00 11.69 -13.64
CA GLU A 93 -4.59 11.57 -12.32
C GLU A 93 -6.10 11.81 -12.40
N ILE A 94 -6.85 10.89 -11.80
CA ILE A 94 -8.27 10.99 -11.52
C ILE A 94 -8.40 11.63 -10.15
N GLN A 95 -9.07 12.76 -10.06
CA GLN A 95 -9.31 13.48 -8.81
C GLN A 95 -10.81 13.58 -8.57
N ARG A 96 -11.22 13.54 -7.30
CA ARG A 96 -12.60 13.91 -6.93
C ARG A 96 -12.74 15.42 -6.97
N ALA A 97 -13.92 15.90 -7.35
CA ALA A 97 -14.27 17.31 -7.20
C ALA A 97 -14.30 17.75 -5.73
N GLU A 98 -14.72 16.86 -4.84
CA GLU A 98 -14.77 17.06 -3.39
C GLU A 98 -13.90 16.04 -2.67
N GLU A 99 -12.95 16.51 -1.85
CA GLU A 99 -12.08 15.65 -1.03
C GLU A 99 -12.89 14.89 0.04
N TYR A 100 -12.44 13.68 0.38
CA TYR A 100 -13.02 12.93 1.49
C TYR A 100 -12.77 13.64 2.82
N GLY A 101 -13.83 13.83 3.62
CA GLY A 101 -13.72 14.21 5.02
C GLY A 101 -13.46 12.99 5.91
N ASP A 102 -14.38 12.02 5.88
CA ASP A 102 -14.23 10.69 6.47
C ASP A 102 -14.36 9.63 5.37
N LEU A 103 -13.20 9.14 4.93
CA LEU A 103 -13.10 8.14 3.86
C LEU A 103 -13.89 6.85 4.16
N GLN A 104 -13.97 6.41 5.42
CA GLN A 104 -14.65 5.17 5.73
C GLN A 104 -16.16 5.34 5.59
N GLU A 105 -16.72 6.37 6.22
CA GLU A 105 -18.16 6.64 6.21
C GLU A 105 -18.66 7.00 4.81
N GLU A 106 -17.94 7.89 4.12
CA GLU A 106 -18.32 8.35 2.78
C GLU A 106 -18.20 7.23 1.74
N ALA A 107 -17.09 6.49 1.70
CA ALA A 107 -16.92 5.41 0.73
C ALA A 107 -17.89 4.23 0.98
N GLU A 108 -18.25 3.93 2.24
CA GLU A 108 -19.26 2.92 2.54
C GLU A 108 -20.64 3.35 2.04
N THR A 109 -21.02 4.60 2.32
CA THR A 109 -22.29 5.19 1.85
C THR A 109 -22.37 5.19 0.32
N GLU A 110 -21.29 5.61 -0.36
CA GLU A 110 -21.23 5.63 -1.81
C GLU A 110 -21.41 4.25 -2.43
N ILE A 111 -20.77 3.22 -1.87
CA ILE A 111 -20.90 1.84 -2.34
C ILE A 111 -22.30 1.26 -2.09
N LEU A 112 -22.91 1.57 -0.92
CA LEU A 112 -24.24 1.10 -0.54
C LEU A 112 -25.34 1.73 -1.41
N ASP A 113 -25.24 3.04 -1.60
CA ASP A 113 -26.28 3.82 -2.29
C ASP A 113 -26.02 3.91 -3.81
N GLY A 114 -24.89 3.36 -4.29
CA GLY A 114 -24.50 3.39 -5.70
C GLY A 114 -24.22 4.81 -6.20
N VAL A 115 -23.75 5.69 -5.31
CA VAL A 115 -23.37 7.06 -5.65
C VAL A 115 -22.05 7.03 -6.39
N HIS A 116 -21.98 7.77 -7.49
CA HIS A 116 -20.76 7.95 -8.28
C HIS A 116 -20.36 9.42 -8.15
N PRO A 117 -19.34 9.74 -7.35
CA PRO A 117 -18.87 11.10 -7.15
C PRO A 117 -18.45 11.77 -8.45
N GLU A 118 -18.56 13.08 -8.51
CA GLU A 118 -18.01 13.86 -9.62
C GLU A 118 -16.48 13.78 -9.60
N ILE A 119 -15.90 13.52 -10.76
CA ILE A 119 -14.45 13.37 -10.94
C ILE A 119 -13.95 14.28 -12.06
N THR A 120 -12.68 14.67 -11.94
CA THR A 120 -11.89 15.27 -12.99
C THR A 120 -10.75 14.32 -13.35
N VAL A 121 -10.33 14.35 -14.62
CA VAL A 121 -9.19 13.55 -15.10
C VAL A 121 -8.29 14.48 -15.90
N SER A 122 -6.98 14.41 -15.66
CA SER A 122 -5.99 15.23 -16.36
C SER A 122 -5.67 14.70 -17.76
N VAL A 123 -6.69 14.46 -18.59
CA VAL A 123 -6.56 14.04 -20.00
C VAL A 123 -7.64 14.69 -20.84
N ASP A 124 -7.25 15.26 -21.98
CA ASP A 124 -8.18 15.99 -22.86
C ASP A 124 -8.98 15.05 -23.76
N ASN A 125 -8.34 13.96 -24.24
CA ASN A 125 -8.96 13.02 -25.16
C ASN A 125 -8.42 11.60 -24.96
N VAL A 126 -9.28 10.70 -24.48
CA VAL A 126 -8.93 9.29 -24.26
C VAL A 126 -8.91 8.47 -25.55
N GLU A 127 -9.49 8.96 -26.65
CA GLU A 127 -9.54 8.22 -27.93
C GLU A 127 -8.18 8.17 -28.65
N GLU A 128 -7.20 8.93 -28.18
CA GLU A 128 -5.84 8.98 -28.75
C GLU A 128 -4.96 7.83 -28.28
N TYR A 129 -5.41 7.07 -27.28
CA TYR A 129 -4.66 6.00 -26.63
C TYR A 129 -5.18 4.63 -27.05
N ASP A 130 -4.26 3.74 -27.41
CA ASP A 130 -4.55 2.36 -27.80
C ASP A 130 -4.77 1.46 -26.57
N THR A 131 -4.01 1.74 -25.51
CA THR A 131 -4.05 1.00 -24.25
C THR A 131 -4.24 1.96 -23.09
N ILE A 132 -5.22 1.67 -22.23
CA ILE A 132 -5.50 2.45 -21.03
C ILE A 132 -5.40 1.54 -19.80
N PHE A 133 -4.44 1.80 -18.93
CA PHE A 133 -4.39 1.24 -17.58
C PHE A 133 -5.24 2.10 -16.64
N VAL A 134 -5.98 1.46 -15.74
CA VAL A 134 -6.77 2.14 -14.71
C VAL A 134 -6.37 1.63 -13.33
N GLY A 135 -5.68 2.48 -12.55
CA GLY A 135 -5.22 2.18 -11.20
C GLY A 135 -6.08 2.82 -10.11
N TYR A 136 -6.39 2.08 -9.06
CA TYR A 136 -7.09 2.62 -7.89
C TYR A 136 -6.78 1.78 -6.63
N PRO A 137 -6.85 2.38 -5.42
CA PRO A 137 -6.71 1.65 -4.18
C PRO A 137 -7.90 0.71 -3.96
N ILE A 138 -7.63 -0.46 -3.37
CA ILE A 138 -8.68 -1.39 -2.98
C ILE A 138 -9.28 -0.94 -1.65
N TRP A 139 -10.52 -0.45 -1.68
CA TRP A 139 -11.28 -0.12 -0.48
C TRP A 139 -12.46 -1.07 -0.30
N LEU A 140 -12.73 -1.40 0.97
CA LEU A 140 -13.94 -2.13 1.35
C LEU A 140 -14.15 -3.44 0.56
N ALA A 141 -13.06 -4.15 0.21
CA ALA A 141 -13.10 -5.37 -0.61
C ALA A 141 -14.03 -6.47 -0.07
N TYR A 142 -14.25 -6.49 1.24
CA TYR A 142 -15.12 -7.45 1.91
C TYR A 142 -16.61 -7.05 1.90
N HIS A 143 -16.91 -5.78 1.62
CA HIS A 143 -18.24 -5.21 1.76
C HIS A 143 -19.21 -5.66 0.63
N LYS A 144 -18.72 -6.36 -0.41
CA LYS A 144 -19.56 -7.01 -1.45
C LYS A 144 -19.32 -8.52 -1.65
N LEU A 145 -18.68 -9.22 -0.71
CA LEU A 145 -18.56 -10.69 -0.80
C LEU A 145 -19.89 -11.45 -0.58
N ILE A 146 -21.02 -10.79 -0.30
CA ILE A 146 -22.35 -11.41 -0.22
C ILE A 146 -23.44 -10.58 -0.94
N GLN A 147 -23.13 -9.95 -2.08
CA GLN A 147 -24.17 -9.54 -3.04
C GLN A 147 -23.75 -9.81 -4.48
N CYS A 148 -23.29 -11.05 -4.74
CA CYS A 148 -23.78 -11.76 -5.91
C CYS A 148 -25.20 -12.25 -5.57
N THR A 149 -26.19 -11.37 -5.63
CA THR A 149 -27.59 -11.80 -5.71
C THR A 149 -28.19 -11.21 -6.97
N LEU A 150 -28.61 -12.15 -7.81
CA LEU A 150 -29.21 -12.03 -9.14
C LEU A 150 -30.42 -11.09 -9.19
#